data_AF-A0A931G7U1-F1
#
_entry.id   AF-A0A931G7U1-F1
#
_cell.length_a   1.000
_cell.length_b   1.000
_cell.length_c   1.000
_cell.angle_alpha   90.00
_cell.angle_beta   90.00
_cell.angle_gamma   90.00
#
_symmetry.space_group_name_H-M   'P 1'
#
loop_
_entity.id
_entity.type
_entity.pdbx_description
1 polymer ?
#
loop_
_entity_poly.entity_id
_entity_poly.type
_entity_poly.pdbx_seq_one_letter_code
_entity_poly.pdbx_strand_id
1 'polypeptide(L)'
;MARTGQSDGALPVEGATLAVAETNMAAFVEEVRIRAALQGEVRGYTPEVGVPVRNAAADEPGTGRYAWTLPVNGQDQHILMPDTDLTAVKGLSSAAPCLKMNDSWSWWNDAAGAAVPLPARQPWLDGGIARVRSELG
;
A
#
# COMPACT_ATOMS: atom_id res chain seq x y z
N MET A 1 -0.20 18.16 -28.69
CA MET A 1 0.06 16.70 -28.59
C MET A 1 -0.54 16.21 -27.28
N ALA A 2 -1.67 15.51 -27.35
CA ALA A 2 -2.40 15.03 -26.18
C ALA A 2 -1.67 13.80 -25.58
N ARG A 3 -1.28 13.86 -24.31
CA ARG A 3 -0.84 12.68 -23.56
C ARG A 3 -2.09 11.92 -23.10
N THR A 4 -2.57 11.00 -23.93
CA THR A 4 -3.58 10.02 -23.52
C THR A 4 -2.97 9.09 -22.47
N GLY A 5 -3.38 9.23 -21.20
CA GLY A 5 -3.15 8.22 -20.17
C GLY A 5 -2.74 8.69 -18.78
N GLN A 6 -2.51 9.98 -18.55
CA GLN A 6 -2.20 10.49 -17.20
C GLN A 6 -3.51 10.97 -16.56
N SER A 7 -3.99 10.29 -15.52
CA SER A 7 -5.08 10.81 -14.69
C SER A 7 -4.64 12.14 -14.08
N ASP A 8 -5.54 13.12 -13.96
CA ASP A 8 -5.21 14.44 -13.39
C ASP A 8 -4.56 14.34 -12.00
N GLY A 9 -4.83 13.24 -11.27
CA GLY A 9 -4.20 12.91 -9.98
C GLY A 9 -2.72 12.53 -10.02
N ALA A 10 -2.09 12.45 -11.19
CA ALA A 10 -0.65 12.18 -11.36
C ALA A 10 0.17 13.46 -11.70
N LEU A 11 -0.46 14.63 -11.71
CA LEU A 11 0.24 15.91 -11.85
C LEU A 11 1.10 16.21 -10.60
N PRO A 12 2.17 17.02 -10.76
CA PRO A 12 2.92 17.56 -9.63
C PRO A 12 2.02 18.31 -8.66
N VAL A 13 2.30 18.20 -7.36
CA VAL A 13 1.61 18.99 -6.34
C VAL A 13 2.43 20.22 -6.00
N GLU A 14 1.89 21.41 -6.26
CA GLU A 14 2.54 22.69 -5.95
C GLU A 14 2.46 22.98 -4.44
N GLY A 15 3.53 23.54 -3.86
CA GLY A 15 3.59 23.82 -2.43
C GLY A 15 3.86 22.59 -1.55
N ALA A 16 4.28 21.47 -2.16
CA ALA A 16 4.47 20.21 -1.48
C ALA A 16 5.49 20.26 -0.32
N THR A 17 5.13 19.70 0.83
CA THR A 17 5.97 19.55 2.02
C THR A 17 6.06 18.11 2.48
N LEU A 18 7.18 17.73 3.10
CA LEU A 18 7.32 16.39 3.67
C LEU A 18 6.32 16.15 4.83
N ALA A 19 6.01 17.18 5.61
CA ALA A 19 5.17 17.06 6.81
C ALA A 19 3.72 16.64 6.50
N VAL A 20 3.14 17.17 5.43
CA VAL A 20 1.79 16.78 5.00
C VAL A 20 1.84 15.37 4.38
N ALA A 21 2.86 15.04 3.58
CA ALA A 21 3.04 13.68 3.09
C ALA A 21 3.28 12.63 4.20
N GLU A 22 3.94 12.97 5.31
CA GLU A 22 4.06 12.12 6.51
C GLU A 22 2.71 11.90 7.20
N THR A 23 1.92 12.96 7.34
CA THR A 23 0.54 12.87 7.83
C THR A 23 -0.29 11.94 6.94
N ASN A 24 -0.08 12.05 5.62
CA ASN A 24 -0.76 11.22 4.66
C ASN A 24 -0.36 9.75 4.76
N MET A 25 0.93 9.49 4.95
CA MET A 25 1.43 8.13 5.14
C MET A 25 0.84 7.49 6.40
N ALA A 26 0.71 8.22 7.50
CA ALA A 26 0.06 7.70 8.70
C ALA A 26 -1.40 7.28 8.43
N ALA A 27 -2.18 8.13 7.74
CA ALA A 27 -3.55 7.80 7.37
C ALA A 27 -3.65 6.62 6.38
N PHE A 28 -2.70 6.51 5.45
CA PHE A 28 -2.64 5.37 4.53
C PHE A 28 -2.41 4.05 5.26
N VAL A 29 -1.49 4.02 6.22
CA VAL A 29 -1.19 2.82 7.01
C VAL A 29 -2.42 2.35 7.80
N GLU A 30 -3.20 3.27 8.37
CA GLU A 30 -4.45 2.92 9.06
C GLU A 30 -5.45 2.25 8.11
N GLU A 31 -5.63 2.79 6.90
CA GLU A 31 -6.51 2.19 5.88
C GLU A 31 -6.01 0.80 5.44
N VAL A 32 -4.69 0.64 5.25
CA VAL A 32 -4.08 -0.67 4.94
C VAL A 32 -4.35 -1.67 6.05
N ARG A 33 -4.25 -1.27 7.34
CA ARG A 33 -4.57 -2.14 8.49
C ARG A 33 -6.03 -2.57 8.49
N ILE A 34 -6.95 -1.65 8.25
CA ILE A 34 -8.39 -1.96 8.16
C ILE A 34 -8.65 -3.00 7.06
N ARG A 35 -8.08 -2.77 5.87
CA ARG A 35 -8.25 -3.69 4.73
C ARG A 35 -7.59 -5.04 4.95
N ALA A 36 -6.42 -5.06 5.57
CA ALA A 36 -5.72 -6.28 5.89
C ALA A 36 -6.51 -7.12 6.90
N ALA A 37 -7.13 -6.49 7.90
CA ALA A 37 -8.03 -7.16 8.85
C ALA A 37 -9.25 -7.78 8.13
N LEU A 38 -9.91 -7.04 7.25
CA LEU A 38 -11.03 -7.55 6.46
C LEU A 38 -10.62 -8.73 5.55
N GLN A 39 -9.46 -8.63 4.88
CA GLN A 39 -8.96 -9.73 4.06
C GLN A 39 -8.57 -10.96 4.89
N GLY A 40 -7.94 -10.74 6.05
CA GLY A 40 -7.58 -11.79 6.99
C GLY A 40 -8.79 -12.56 7.51
N GLU A 41 -9.87 -11.86 7.86
CA GLU A 41 -11.14 -12.46 8.27
C GLU A 41 -11.75 -13.32 7.15
N VAL A 42 -11.79 -12.79 5.93
CA VAL A 42 -12.38 -13.49 4.77
C VAL A 42 -11.55 -14.71 4.34
N ARG A 43 -10.22 -14.65 4.50
CA ARG A 43 -9.30 -15.65 3.93
C ARG A 43 -8.62 -16.54 4.97
N GLY A 44 -8.85 -16.31 6.27
CA GLY A 44 -8.37 -17.17 7.36
C GLY A 44 -6.88 -17.02 7.67
N TYR A 45 -6.34 -15.80 7.64
CA TYR A 45 -4.95 -15.53 8.07
C TYR A 45 -4.88 -14.29 8.97
N THR A 46 -3.86 -14.22 9.82
CA THR A 46 -3.56 -13.00 10.59
C THR A 46 -2.71 -12.06 9.75
N PRO A 47 -3.20 -10.86 9.40
CA PRO A 47 -2.43 -9.90 8.62
C PRO A 47 -1.31 -9.28 9.44
N GLU A 48 -0.20 -8.99 8.78
CA GLU A 48 0.93 -8.26 9.33
C GLU A 48 1.12 -6.96 8.53
N VAL A 49 1.07 -5.82 9.21
CA VAL A 49 1.35 -4.50 8.62
C VAL A 49 2.43 -3.84 9.48
N GLY A 50 3.60 -3.64 8.88
CA GLY A 50 4.78 -3.09 9.54
C GLY A 50 4.73 -1.58 9.74
N VAL A 51 5.87 -1.02 10.14
CA VAL A 51 6.09 0.42 10.25
C VAL A 51 6.61 0.95 8.91
N PRO A 52 6.04 2.03 8.35
CA PRO A 52 6.55 2.61 7.12
C PRO A 52 7.95 3.22 7.34
N VAL A 53 8.86 2.96 6.41
CA VAL A 53 10.23 3.50 6.41
C VAL A 53 10.39 4.51 5.29
N ARG A 54 10.84 5.71 5.62
CA ARG A 54 11.08 6.80 4.66
C ARG A 54 12.32 6.50 3.80
N ASN A 55 12.24 6.73 2.49
CA ASN A 55 13.36 6.59 1.56
C ASN A 55 13.58 7.86 0.72
N ALA A 56 14.30 8.86 1.25
CA ALA A 56 14.49 10.15 0.56
C ALA A 56 15.21 10.02 -0.80
N ALA A 57 16.03 8.99 -0.99
CA ALA A 57 16.75 8.77 -2.26
C ALA A 57 15.83 8.30 -3.40
N ALA A 58 14.63 7.81 -3.09
CA ALA A 58 13.64 7.35 -4.06
C ALA A 58 12.50 8.35 -4.31
N ASP A 59 12.61 9.57 -3.77
CA ASP A 59 11.66 10.64 -4.08
C ASP A 59 11.64 10.94 -5.58
N GLU A 60 10.51 11.43 -6.07
CA GLU A 60 10.39 11.86 -7.47
C GLU A 60 10.55 13.39 -7.54
N PRO A 61 11.74 13.93 -7.90
CA PRO A 61 12.04 15.34 -7.75
C PRO A 61 11.11 16.22 -8.59
N GLY A 62 10.66 17.33 -8.01
CA GLY A 62 9.79 18.30 -8.69
C GLY A 62 8.32 17.85 -8.82
N THR A 63 7.94 16.70 -8.26
CA THR A 63 6.54 16.21 -8.30
C THR A 63 5.77 16.42 -7.00
N GLY A 64 6.45 16.77 -5.91
CA GLY A 64 5.82 16.83 -4.58
C GLY A 64 5.45 15.45 -4.03
N ARG A 65 6.19 14.41 -4.44
CA ARG A 65 5.96 13.03 -4.02
C ARG A 65 7.19 12.47 -3.32
N TYR A 66 6.94 11.91 -2.15
CA TYR A 66 7.97 11.42 -1.25
C TYR A 66 7.85 9.89 -1.17
N ALA A 67 8.97 9.18 -1.01
CA ALA A 67 8.98 7.72 -1.06
C ALA A 67 8.99 7.04 0.32
N TRP A 68 8.20 5.98 0.46
CA TRP A 68 8.19 5.08 1.63
C TRP A 68 8.24 3.62 1.20
N THR A 69 8.71 2.78 2.12
CA THR A 69 8.56 1.33 2.07
C THR A 69 7.70 0.89 3.23
N LEU A 70 6.61 0.17 2.96
CA LEU A 70 5.71 -0.39 3.96
C LEU A 70 5.72 -1.91 3.87
N PRO A 71 6.26 -2.63 4.87
CA PRO A 71 6.19 -4.09 4.91
C PRO A 71 4.74 -4.55 5.18
N VAL A 72 4.20 -5.43 4.34
CA VAL A 72 2.88 -6.04 4.53
C VAL A 72 2.95 -7.54 4.21
N ASN A 73 2.56 -8.39 5.16
CA ASN A 73 2.55 -9.86 5.02
C ASN A 73 3.88 -10.43 4.48
N GLY A 74 5.02 -9.89 4.94
CA GLY A 74 6.36 -10.28 4.52
C GLY A 74 6.80 -9.73 3.15
N GLN A 75 6.07 -8.77 2.57
CA GLN A 75 6.38 -8.15 1.28
C GLN A 75 6.46 -6.62 1.41
N ASP A 76 7.52 -6.03 0.84
CA ASP A 76 7.71 -4.59 0.83
C ASP A 76 6.82 -3.92 -0.23
N GLN A 77 6.04 -2.93 0.19
CA GLN A 77 5.25 -2.06 -0.67
C GLN A 77 5.97 -0.73 -0.85
N HIS A 78 6.36 -0.40 -2.08
CA HIS A 78 6.99 0.88 -2.40
C HIS A 78 5.94 1.92 -2.74
N ILE A 79 5.94 3.05 -2.04
CA ILE A 79 4.86 4.03 -2.08
C ILE A 79 5.44 5.42 -2.34
N LEU A 80 4.94 6.13 -3.36
CA LEU A 80 5.18 7.57 -3.52
C LEU A 80 3.96 8.34 -3.02
N MET A 81 4.02 8.84 -1.77
CA MET A 81 2.94 9.63 -1.18
C MET A 81 2.96 11.03 -1.76
N PRO A 82 1.83 11.51 -2.35
CA PRO A 82 1.70 12.90 -2.71
C PRO A 82 1.54 13.77 -1.47
N ASP A 83 2.01 15.01 -1.59
CA ASP A 83 1.70 16.04 -0.62
C ASP A 83 0.34 16.68 -0.89
N THR A 84 -0.74 16.04 -0.47
CA THR A 84 -2.08 16.63 -0.62
C THR A 84 -2.90 16.38 0.61
N ASP A 85 -3.53 17.41 1.14
CA ASP A 85 -4.33 17.32 2.35
C ASP A 85 -5.42 16.24 2.21
N LEU A 86 -5.27 15.15 2.96
CA LEU A 86 -6.22 14.03 2.99
C LEU A 86 -7.57 14.38 3.60
N THR A 87 -7.72 15.56 4.22
CA THR A 87 -9.04 16.06 4.62
C THR A 87 -9.93 16.26 3.38
N ALA A 88 -9.36 16.47 2.18
CA ALA A 88 -10.05 16.43 0.90
C ALA A 88 -10.29 15.00 0.34
N VAL A 89 -9.63 13.98 0.90
CA VAL A 89 -9.64 12.59 0.42
C VAL A 89 -10.57 11.69 1.24
N LYS A 90 -11.01 12.14 2.44
CA LYS A 90 -12.11 11.50 3.20
C LYS A 90 -13.50 11.59 2.55
N GLY A 91 -13.60 12.12 1.33
CA GLY A 91 -14.77 12.02 0.47
C GLY A 91 -14.34 11.51 -0.90
N LEU A 92 -14.94 10.40 -1.34
CA LEU A 92 -14.83 9.77 -2.66
C LEU A 92 -15.12 10.75 -3.82
N SER A 93 -14.23 11.71 -4.07
CA SER A 93 -14.27 12.54 -5.26
C SER A 93 -13.09 12.20 -6.15
N SER A 94 -13.33 12.19 -7.46
CA SER A 94 -12.34 12.05 -8.54
C SER A 94 -11.21 13.10 -8.52
N ALA A 95 -11.15 13.96 -7.49
CA ALA A 95 -10.13 14.96 -7.26
C ALA A 95 -9.01 14.51 -6.30
N ALA A 96 -9.11 13.34 -5.66
CA ALA A 96 -8.02 12.82 -4.82
C ALA A 96 -6.80 12.44 -5.69
N PRO A 97 -5.57 12.92 -5.42
CA PRO A 97 -4.42 12.57 -6.24
C PRO A 97 -4.16 11.07 -6.19
N CYS A 98 -3.74 10.51 -7.32
CA CYS A 98 -3.38 9.11 -7.42
C CYS A 98 -2.13 8.86 -6.58
N LEU A 99 -2.13 7.76 -5.83
CA LEU A 99 -0.95 7.23 -5.17
C LEU A 99 -0.18 6.38 -6.18
N LYS A 100 1.14 6.49 -6.23
CA LYS A 100 1.96 5.54 -6.97
C LYS A 100 2.45 4.48 -6.00
N MET A 101 2.17 3.21 -6.30
CA MET A 101 2.56 2.07 -5.49
C MET A 101 3.11 0.96 -6.38
N ASN A 102 4.28 0.41 -6.04
CA ASN A 102 4.96 -0.65 -6.83
C ASN A 102 4.94 -0.32 -8.35
N ASP A 103 5.36 0.90 -8.68
CA ASP A 103 5.38 1.48 -10.04
C ASP A 103 4.02 1.70 -10.75
N SER A 104 2.90 1.42 -10.08
CA SER A 104 1.56 1.57 -10.63
C SER A 104 0.80 2.74 -9.99
N TRP A 105 0.06 3.50 -10.81
CA TRP A 105 -0.83 4.54 -10.33
C TRP A 105 -2.16 3.95 -9.90
N SER A 106 -2.63 4.32 -8.72
CA SER A 106 -3.91 3.85 -8.18
C SER A 106 -4.59 4.96 -7.39
N TRP A 107 -5.93 5.02 -7.45
CA TRP A 107 -6.68 5.86 -6.53
C TRP A 107 -6.41 5.40 -5.10
N TRP A 108 -6.47 6.32 -4.14
CA TRP A 108 -6.16 6.05 -2.73
C TRP A 108 -6.77 4.75 -2.20
N ASN A 109 -8.07 4.59 -2.44
CA ASN A 109 -8.82 3.43 -2.02
C ASN A 109 -8.31 2.17 -2.74
N ASP A 110 -8.12 2.20 -4.05
CA ASP A 110 -7.61 1.00 -4.74
C ASP A 110 -6.20 0.65 -4.29
N ALA A 111 -5.35 1.65 -4.04
CA ALA A 111 -3.98 1.47 -3.59
C ALA A 111 -3.90 0.81 -2.21
N ALA A 112 -4.75 1.22 -1.25
CA ALA A 112 -4.75 0.59 0.06
C ALA A 112 -5.22 -0.88 0.02
N GLY A 113 -6.09 -1.24 -0.94
CA GLY A 113 -6.48 -2.64 -1.17
C GLY A 113 -5.37 -3.45 -1.84
N ALA A 114 -4.71 -2.86 -2.83
CA ALA A 114 -3.59 -3.47 -3.54
C ALA A 114 -2.34 -3.63 -2.65
N ALA A 115 -2.18 -2.78 -1.63
CA ALA A 115 -1.09 -2.84 -0.65
C ALA A 115 -1.17 -4.05 0.30
N VAL A 116 -2.26 -4.82 0.27
CA VAL A 116 -2.44 -6.03 1.09
C VAL A 116 -2.25 -7.26 0.19
N PRO A 117 -1.01 -7.72 -0.04
CA PRO A 117 -0.80 -8.99 -0.70
C PRO A 117 -1.24 -10.15 0.20
N LEU A 118 -1.53 -11.29 -0.41
CA LEU A 118 -1.62 -12.53 0.34
C LEU A 118 -0.27 -12.81 1.03
N PRO A 119 -0.27 -13.38 2.26
CA PRO A 119 0.95 -13.89 2.86
C PRO A 119 1.66 -14.82 1.89
N ALA A 120 2.97 -14.67 1.76
CA ALA A 120 3.76 -15.66 1.06
C ALA A 120 3.44 -17.03 1.67
N ARG A 121 3.13 -18.03 0.83
CA ARG A 121 2.86 -19.41 1.30
C ARG A 121 4.00 -19.82 2.22
N GLN A 122 3.70 -20.02 3.50
CA GLN A 122 4.66 -20.54 4.45
C GLN A 122 4.97 -21.99 4.06
N PRO A 123 6.24 -22.34 3.74
CA PRO A 123 6.59 -23.67 3.22
C PRO A 123 6.23 -24.83 4.17
N TRP A 124 6.06 -24.56 5.47
CA TRP A 124 5.77 -25.58 6.48
C TRP A 124 4.29 -25.97 6.58
N LEU A 125 3.36 -25.23 5.95
CA LEU A 125 1.95 -25.63 5.91
C LEU A 125 1.66 -26.71 4.85
N ASP A 126 2.54 -26.89 3.86
CA ASP A 126 2.37 -27.93 2.83
C ASP A 126 2.82 -29.34 3.30
N GLY A 127 3.45 -29.46 4.47
CA GLY A 127 3.90 -30.75 5.03
C GLY A 127 2.89 -31.46 5.96
N GLY A 128 1.77 -30.79 6.30
CA GLY A 128 0.90 -31.18 7.42
C GLY A 128 -0.07 -32.35 7.19
N ILE A 129 -0.23 -32.85 5.97
CA ILE A 129 -1.19 -33.94 5.65
C ILE A 129 -0.49 -35.32 5.47
N ALA A 130 0.84 -35.39 5.56
CA ALA A 130 1.56 -36.62 5.20
C ALA A 130 1.89 -37.60 6.36
N ARG A 131 1.44 -37.39 7.60
CA ARG A 131 1.87 -38.24 8.73
C ARG A 131 0.76 -38.67 9.70
N VAL A 132 -0.27 -39.34 9.19
CA VAL A 132 -1.11 -40.26 10.01
C VAL A 132 -1.47 -41.50 9.19
N ARG A 133 -0.47 -42.30 8.80
CA ARG A 133 -0.69 -43.67 8.28
C ARG A 133 0.57 -44.53 8.32
N SER A 134 1.15 -44.76 9.50
CA SER A 134 2.10 -45.86 9.72
C SER A 134 2.28 -46.10 11.23
N GLU A 135 1.21 -46.44 11.93
CA GLU A 135 1.31 -47.06 13.28
C GLU A 135 0.24 -48.15 13.48
N LEU A 136 -0.19 -48.82 12.40
CA LEU A 136 -0.94 -50.09 12.47
C LEU A 136 -0.50 -50.97 11.29
N GLY A 137 0.54 -51.77 11.53
CA GLY A 137 1.12 -52.72 10.58
C GLY A 137 2.40 -53.30 11.12
#